data_AF-A0A842K8S5-F1
#
_entry.id   AF-A0A842K8S5-F1
#
_cell.length_a   1.000
_cell.length_b   1.000
_cell.length_c   1.000
_cell.angle_alpha   90.00
_cell.angle_beta   90.00
_cell.angle_gamma   90.00
#
_symmetry.space_group_name_H-M   'P 1'
#
loop_
_entity.id
_entity.type
_entity.pdbx_description
1 polymer ?
#
loop_
_entity_poly.entity_id
_entity_poly.type
_entity_poly.pdbx_seq_one_letter_code
_entity_poly.pdbx_strand_id
1 'polypeptide(L)'
;MTAGRYQFRYIAQRLLDDRAEKTERAAAAQPYLDKGYTILAEEPQYGTDVLLADLVAADGSEVTTAHTEADPARWAVWLSKDERYFDTESGEEVDGEEVDWSTENHPGATPYEGHRHANTVQTRQVWIPEYVCLDLEGAGVALSPVLAAARTATEGEGTEDDAAAALRMEAESKERQRKERRQVRELNKQSAAATTVRRDFLRTTLLARKTAPKGTAAFIAATLAADSGLLSEYNASTLVPELLGFTDFNIGSGVLKLLDTATDNRAQVITLALVAAAMEARMVNDSWRSRPRSADRYLTFLTEHGHTLAPVEEVIVEQRTPDDVEID
;
A
#
# COMPACT_ATOMS: atom_id res chain seq x y z
N MET A 1 -27.27 2.01 17.61
CA MET A 1 -26.42 0.80 17.54
C MET A 1 -26.35 0.31 16.09
N THR A 2 -25.51 0.94 15.28
CA THR A 2 -25.31 0.66 13.84
C THR A 2 -23.91 0.09 13.55
N ALA A 3 -23.07 -0.02 14.59
CA ALA A 3 -21.65 -0.36 14.48
C ALA A 3 -21.38 -1.73 13.83
N GLY A 4 -22.32 -2.69 13.89
CA GLY A 4 -22.07 -4.04 13.36
C GLY A 4 -22.11 -4.19 11.83
N ARG A 5 -22.93 -3.41 11.10
CA ARG A 5 -23.13 -3.63 9.66
C ARG A 5 -21.95 -3.15 8.82
N TYR A 6 -21.38 -1.99 9.14
CA TYR A 6 -20.29 -1.42 8.36
C TYR A 6 -18.93 -2.02 8.74
N GLN A 7 -18.72 -2.38 10.01
CA GLN A 7 -17.61 -3.22 10.43
C GLN A 7 -17.62 -4.58 9.69
N PHE A 8 -18.79 -5.21 9.53
CA PHE A 8 -18.91 -6.42 8.73
C PHE A 8 -18.53 -6.21 7.26
N ARG A 9 -18.98 -5.10 6.63
CA ARG A 9 -18.64 -4.80 5.23
C ARG A 9 -17.15 -4.53 5.04
N TYR A 10 -16.53 -3.81 5.98
CA TYR A 10 -15.09 -3.57 6.01
C TYR A 10 -14.31 -4.88 6.13
N ILE A 11 -14.64 -5.72 7.11
CA ILE A 11 -14.00 -7.03 7.29
C ILE A 11 -14.22 -7.91 6.06
N ALA A 12 -15.43 -7.93 5.50
CA ALA A 12 -15.72 -8.70 4.28
C ALA A 12 -14.90 -8.20 3.09
N GLN A 13 -14.73 -6.88 2.92
CA GLN A 13 -13.89 -6.32 1.87
C GLN A 13 -12.42 -6.69 2.08
N ARG A 14 -11.89 -6.56 3.31
CA ARG A 14 -10.53 -6.97 3.65
C ARG A 14 -10.29 -8.44 3.29
N LEU A 15 -11.18 -9.34 3.68
CA LEU A 15 -11.09 -10.77 3.37
C LEU A 15 -11.17 -11.08 1.87
N LEU A 16 -11.91 -10.28 1.08
CA LEU A 16 -11.95 -10.41 -0.37
C LEU A 16 -10.62 -9.99 -1.00
N ASP A 17 -10.06 -8.87 -0.54
CA ASP A 17 -8.77 -8.35 -1.00
C ASP A 17 -7.64 -9.33 -0.65
N ASP A 18 -7.62 -9.85 0.60
CA ASP A 18 -6.68 -10.87 1.05
C ASP A 18 -6.77 -12.16 0.23
N ARG A 19 -7.99 -12.58 -0.10
CA ARG A 19 -8.20 -13.77 -0.94
C ARG A 19 -7.68 -13.54 -2.35
N ALA A 20 -7.92 -12.37 -2.93
CA ALA A 20 -7.42 -12.03 -4.25
C ALA A 20 -5.88 -12.06 -4.27
N GLU A 21 -5.23 -11.42 -3.29
CA GLU A 21 -3.78 -11.41 -3.19
C GLU A 21 -3.18 -12.79 -2.93
N LYS A 22 -3.78 -13.60 -2.04
CA LYS A 22 -3.34 -15.00 -1.81
C LYS A 22 -3.47 -15.84 -3.08
N THR A 23 -4.50 -15.60 -3.89
CA THR A 23 -4.68 -16.29 -5.18
C THR A 23 -3.61 -15.87 -6.18
N GLU A 24 -3.31 -14.58 -6.28
CA GLU A 24 -2.22 -14.06 -7.12
C GLU A 24 -0.85 -14.60 -6.69
N ARG A 25 -0.58 -14.62 -5.38
CA ARG A 25 0.67 -15.16 -4.82
C ARG A 25 0.82 -16.64 -5.10
N ALA A 26 -0.25 -17.42 -4.95
CA ALA A 26 -0.25 -18.85 -5.27
C ALA A 26 0.04 -19.10 -6.76
N ALA A 27 -0.56 -18.29 -7.65
CA ALA A 27 -0.26 -18.36 -9.08
C ALA A 27 1.21 -18.00 -9.38
N ALA A 28 1.75 -16.96 -8.74
CA ALA A 28 3.15 -16.56 -8.87
C ALA A 28 4.13 -17.58 -8.25
N ALA A 29 3.69 -18.38 -7.28
CA ALA A 29 4.47 -19.44 -6.65
C ALA A 29 4.59 -20.71 -7.51
N GLN A 30 3.67 -20.93 -8.46
CA GLN A 30 3.62 -22.15 -9.25
C GLN A 30 4.94 -22.46 -9.99
N PRO A 31 5.60 -21.50 -10.67
CA PRO A 31 6.89 -21.76 -11.32
C PRO A 31 7.99 -22.22 -10.37
N TYR A 32 7.95 -21.78 -9.10
CA TYR A 32 8.91 -22.20 -8.08
C TYR A 32 8.58 -23.60 -7.55
N LEU A 33 7.30 -23.91 -7.34
CA LEU A 33 6.86 -25.26 -7.00
C LEU A 33 7.24 -26.26 -8.09
N ASP A 34 7.06 -25.91 -9.37
CA ASP A 34 7.40 -26.76 -10.51
C ASP A 34 8.92 -27.03 -10.60
N LYS A 35 9.75 -26.06 -10.18
CA LYS A 35 11.21 -26.21 -10.04
C LYS A 35 11.63 -27.04 -8.82
N GLY A 36 10.72 -27.28 -7.85
CA GLY A 36 10.99 -28.07 -6.65
C GLY A 36 11.29 -27.26 -5.38
N TYR A 37 11.07 -25.95 -5.39
CA TYR A 37 11.21 -25.11 -4.19
C TYR A 37 10.08 -25.36 -3.19
N THR A 38 10.38 -25.20 -1.90
CA THR A 38 9.35 -25.08 -0.85
C THR A 38 8.80 -23.65 -0.82
N ILE A 39 7.49 -23.44 -0.65
CA ILE A 39 6.92 -22.09 -0.53
C ILE A 39 6.60 -21.79 0.92
N LEU A 40 7.16 -20.69 1.45
CA LEU A 40 6.93 -20.28 2.83
C LEU A 40 5.51 -19.71 3.01
N ALA A 41 4.84 -20.13 4.08
CA ALA A 41 3.51 -19.64 4.44
C ALA A 41 3.55 -18.24 5.08
N GLU A 42 4.62 -17.96 5.83
CA GLU A 42 4.88 -16.72 6.55
C GLU A 42 6.15 -16.03 6.03
N GLU A 43 6.21 -14.72 6.22
CA GLU A 43 7.35 -13.90 5.80
C GLU A 43 8.60 -14.28 6.61
N PRO A 44 9.77 -14.48 5.96
CA PRO A 44 10.97 -14.85 6.66
C PRO A 44 11.47 -13.72 7.57
N GLN A 45 11.95 -14.11 8.75
CA GLN A 45 12.42 -13.22 9.80
C GLN A 45 13.93 -13.04 9.69
N TYR A 46 14.37 -11.78 9.59
CA TYR A 46 15.79 -11.44 9.53
C TYR A 46 16.53 -11.94 10.78
N GLY A 47 17.73 -12.51 10.61
CA GLY A 47 18.55 -13.05 11.69
C GLY A 47 18.15 -14.45 12.17
N THR A 48 16.87 -14.82 12.08
CA THR A 48 16.37 -16.16 12.42
C THR A 48 16.41 -17.08 11.21
N ASP A 49 15.75 -16.68 10.12
CA ASP A 49 15.81 -17.40 8.85
C ASP A 49 17.11 -17.06 8.12
N VAL A 50 17.65 -18.05 7.40
CA VAL A 50 18.92 -17.89 6.69
C VAL A 50 18.65 -17.46 5.26
N LEU A 51 18.69 -16.16 5.01
CA LEU A 51 18.43 -15.60 3.69
C LEU A 51 19.64 -15.80 2.76
N LEU A 52 19.38 -15.80 1.45
CA LEU A 52 20.44 -15.92 0.44
C LEU A 52 21.56 -14.86 0.60
N ALA A 53 21.19 -13.64 0.97
CA ALA A 53 22.15 -12.55 1.22
C ALA A 53 23.06 -12.79 2.44
N ASP A 54 22.71 -13.75 3.31
CA ASP A 54 23.46 -14.06 4.52
C ASP A 54 24.52 -15.17 4.31
N LEU A 55 24.64 -15.67 3.08
CA LEU A 55 25.40 -16.87 2.76
C LEU A 55 26.63 -16.59 1.89
N VAL A 56 27.63 -17.45 2.06
CA VAL A 56 28.82 -17.51 1.20
C VAL A 56 29.01 -18.92 0.69
N ALA A 57 29.50 -19.04 -0.54
CA ALA A 57 29.90 -20.32 -1.11
C ALA A 57 31.16 -20.86 -0.42
N ALA A 58 31.49 -22.13 -0.66
CA ALA A 58 32.64 -22.80 -0.04
C ALA A 58 34.00 -22.11 -0.34
N ASP A 59 34.09 -21.37 -1.45
CA ASP A 59 35.27 -20.59 -1.84
C ASP A 59 35.27 -19.15 -1.30
N GLY A 60 34.23 -18.76 -0.54
CA GLY A 60 34.03 -17.43 0.00
C GLY A 60 33.36 -16.44 -0.94
N SER A 61 32.93 -16.87 -2.14
CA SER A 61 32.18 -16.04 -3.08
C SER A 61 30.71 -15.85 -2.67
N GLU A 62 30.04 -14.88 -3.29
CA GLU A 62 28.63 -14.58 -3.05
C GLU A 62 27.71 -15.70 -3.56
N VAL A 63 26.74 -16.09 -2.73
CA VAL A 63 25.69 -17.02 -3.14
C VAL A 63 24.64 -16.27 -3.94
N THR A 64 24.49 -16.63 -5.21
CA THR A 64 23.52 -16.06 -6.15
C THR A 64 22.32 -16.99 -6.38
N THR A 65 21.29 -16.49 -7.05
CA THR A 65 20.12 -17.29 -7.46
C THR A 65 20.48 -18.52 -8.30
N ALA A 66 21.59 -18.49 -9.04
CA ALA A 66 22.06 -19.67 -9.79
C ALA A 66 22.38 -20.87 -8.87
N HIS A 67 22.80 -20.61 -7.62
CA HIS A 67 23.03 -21.67 -6.63
C HIS A 67 21.73 -22.31 -6.16
N THR A 68 20.65 -21.51 -6.06
CA THR A 68 19.34 -22.01 -5.64
C THR A 68 18.71 -22.86 -6.74
N GLU A 69 18.93 -22.50 -8.00
CA GLU A 69 18.45 -23.25 -9.16
C GLU A 69 19.14 -24.61 -9.37
N ALA A 70 20.35 -24.79 -8.82
CA ALA A 70 21.10 -26.05 -8.94
C ALA A 70 20.52 -27.18 -8.06
N ASP A 71 20.01 -26.87 -6.87
CA ASP A 71 19.29 -27.82 -6.01
C ASP A 71 18.10 -27.14 -5.29
N PRO A 72 16.99 -26.88 -6.00
CA PRO A 72 15.84 -26.15 -5.47
C PRO A 72 15.22 -26.76 -4.20
N ALA A 73 15.39 -28.07 -3.98
CA ALA A 73 14.84 -28.77 -2.84
C ALA A 73 15.46 -28.34 -1.49
N ARG A 74 16.62 -27.67 -1.51
CA ARG A 74 17.30 -27.10 -0.32
C ARG A 74 16.84 -25.70 0.04
N TRP A 75 15.94 -25.12 -0.76
CA TRP A 75 15.56 -23.72 -0.65
C TRP A 75 14.05 -23.59 -0.49
N ALA A 76 13.68 -22.64 0.36
CA ALA A 76 12.33 -22.13 0.42
C ALA A 76 12.26 -20.75 -0.22
N VAL A 77 11.09 -20.42 -0.78
CA VAL A 77 10.82 -19.14 -1.43
C VAL A 77 9.66 -18.47 -0.71
N TRP A 78 9.91 -17.24 -0.26
CA TRP A 78 8.87 -16.29 0.07
C TRP A 78 8.64 -15.37 -1.12
N LEU A 79 7.38 -15.08 -1.43
CA LEU A 79 7.03 -14.14 -2.49
C LEU A 79 6.37 -12.93 -1.85
N SER A 80 6.97 -11.76 -2.07
CA SER A 80 6.43 -10.47 -1.68
C SER A 80 6.16 -9.63 -2.93
N LYS A 81 5.17 -8.73 -2.86
CA LYS A 81 5.00 -7.72 -3.91
C LYS A 81 6.03 -6.62 -3.71
N ASP A 82 6.64 -6.20 -4.80
CA ASP A 82 7.45 -5.01 -4.82
C ASP A 82 7.11 -4.12 -6.00
N GLU A 83 7.39 -2.84 -5.83
CA GLU A 83 7.23 -1.86 -6.88
C GLU A 83 8.47 -1.88 -7.77
N ARG A 84 8.26 -2.09 -9.07
CA ARG A 84 9.33 -2.07 -10.08
C ARG A 84 8.94 -1.17 -11.25
N TYR A 85 9.96 -0.62 -11.89
CA TYR A 85 9.82 0.30 -13.00
C TYR A 85 10.04 -0.47 -14.29
N PHE A 86 9.19 -0.20 -15.28
CA PHE A 86 9.27 -0.80 -16.59
C PHE A 86 9.23 0.28 -17.64
N ASP A 87 10.02 0.12 -18.69
CA ASP A 87 9.93 0.99 -19.85
C ASP A 87 8.52 0.96 -20.44
N THR A 88 7.99 2.11 -20.83
CA THR A 88 6.62 2.24 -21.35
C THR A 88 6.48 1.66 -22.75
N GLU A 89 7.54 1.64 -23.54
CA GLU A 89 7.55 1.17 -24.93
C GLU A 89 7.99 -0.29 -25.03
N SER A 90 9.15 -0.65 -24.46
CA SER A 90 9.69 -2.01 -24.54
C SER A 90 9.05 -2.96 -23.51
N GLY A 91 8.61 -2.43 -22.38
CA GLY A 91 8.12 -3.23 -21.25
C GLY A 91 9.22 -3.92 -20.46
N GLU A 92 10.49 -3.64 -20.74
CA GLU A 92 11.65 -4.16 -19.99
C GLU A 92 11.76 -3.50 -18.61
N GLU A 93 12.29 -4.23 -17.63
CA GLU A 93 12.52 -3.71 -16.28
C GLU A 93 13.66 -2.68 -16.30
N VAL A 94 13.49 -1.62 -15.52
CA VAL A 94 14.39 -0.47 -15.44
C VAL A 94 14.78 -0.25 -13.99
N ASP A 95 16.08 -0.05 -13.75
CA ASP A 95 16.55 0.38 -12.43
C ASP A 95 16.05 1.80 -12.14
N GLY A 96 15.42 1.98 -10.98
CA GLY A 96 14.93 3.28 -10.55
C GLY A 96 16.04 4.33 -10.40
N GLU A 97 17.30 3.91 -10.19
CA GLU A 97 18.45 4.81 -10.15
C GLU A 97 18.80 5.39 -11.52
N GLU A 98 18.40 4.75 -12.62
CA GLU A 98 18.59 5.26 -13.98
C GLU A 98 17.52 6.31 -14.38
N VAL A 99 16.51 6.53 -13.53
CA VAL A 99 15.40 7.43 -13.80
C VAL A 99 15.63 8.77 -13.10
N ASP A 100 15.54 9.86 -13.86
CA ASP A 100 15.53 11.21 -13.28
C ASP A 100 14.14 11.56 -12.77
N TRP A 101 13.87 11.21 -11.51
CA TRP A 101 12.62 11.49 -10.81
C TRP A 101 12.30 12.98 -10.66
N SER A 102 13.28 13.88 -10.86
CA SER A 102 12.99 15.32 -10.87
C SER A 102 12.10 15.74 -12.05
N THR A 103 12.01 14.91 -13.09
CA THR A 103 11.21 15.16 -14.30
C THR A 103 9.75 14.68 -14.22
N GLU A 104 9.37 13.94 -13.18
CA GLU A 104 8.06 13.24 -13.09
C GLU A 104 6.85 14.16 -13.32
N ASN A 105 6.85 15.33 -12.68
CA ASN A 105 5.76 16.31 -12.78
C ASN A 105 6.05 17.42 -13.81
N HIS A 106 7.08 17.24 -14.63
CA HIS A 106 7.58 18.23 -15.57
C HIS A 106 7.82 17.61 -16.96
N PRO A 107 6.77 17.38 -17.76
CA PRO A 107 6.88 16.68 -19.05
C PRO A 107 7.80 17.31 -20.10
N GLY A 108 8.19 18.58 -19.90
CA GLY A 108 9.13 19.30 -20.77
C GLY A 108 10.52 19.49 -20.17
N ALA A 109 10.80 18.90 -19.00
CA ALA A 109 12.13 18.93 -18.41
C ALA A 109 13.08 18.00 -19.18
N THR A 110 14.35 18.39 -19.26
CA THR A 110 15.40 17.50 -19.78
C THR A 110 15.99 16.73 -18.60
N PRO A 111 16.07 15.39 -18.66
CA PRO A 111 16.67 14.61 -17.59
C PRO A 111 18.19 14.88 -17.48
N TYR A 112 18.77 14.58 -16.32
CA TYR A 112 20.22 14.57 -16.13
C TYR A 112 20.94 13.64 -17.12
N GLU A 113 22.20 13.95 -17.43
CA GLU A 113 23.03 13.12 -18.32
C GLU A 113 23.11 11.67 -17.80
N GLY A 114 22.92 10.71 -18.70
CA GLY A 114 22.91 9.28 -18.36
C GLY A 114 21.61 8.76 -17.74
N HIS A 115 20.62 9.63 -17.46
CA HIS A 115 19.33 9.23 -16.92
C HIS A 115 18.22 9.33 -17.97
N ARG A 116 17.16 8.55 -17.78
CA ARG A 116 15.94 8.63 -18.57
C ARG A 116 14.89 9.51 -17.89
N HIS A 117 13.99 10.05 -18.71
CA HIS A 117 12.89 10.88 -18.22
C HIS A 117 11.82 9.99 -17.54
N ALA A 118 11.24 10.44 -16.43
CA ALA A 118 10.27 9.65 -15.64
C ALA A 118 9.01 9.24 -16.45
N ASN A 119 8.54 10.08 -17.37
CA ASN A 119 7.46 9.74 -18.30
C ASN A 119 7.72 8.53 -19.24
N THR A 120 8.95 8.05 -19.37
CA THR A 120 9.26 6.87 -20.19
C THR A 120 9.15 5.58 -19.40
N VAL A 121 8.92 5.64 -18.08
CA VAL A 121 8.74 4.48 -17.22
C VAL A 121 7.32 4.42 -16.66
N GLN A 122 6.85 3.21 -16.44
CA GLN A 122 5.63 2.92 -15.72
C GLN A 122 5.94 2.05 -14.52
N THR A 123 5.24 2.33 -13.44
CA THR A 123 5.33 1.59 -12.19
C THR A 123 4.41 0.37 -12.23
N ARG A 124 4.92 -0.80 -11.85
CA ARG A 124 4.12 -2.03 -11.72
C ARG A 124 4.43 -2.75 -10.41
N GLN A 125 3.41 -3.38 -9.86
CA GLN A 125 3.56 -4.32 -8.75
C GLN A 125 3.93 -5.69 -9.29
N VAL A 126 5.06 -6.25 -8.85
CA VAL A 126 5.54 -7.57 -9.27
C VAL A 126 5.85 -8.44 -8.07
N TRP A 127 5.67 -9.76 -8.22
CA TRP A 127 6.04 -10.73 -7.20
C TRP A 127 7.53 -11.03 -7.29
N ILE A 128 8.27 -10.71 -6.23
CA ILE A 128 9.71 -10.97 -6.14
C ILE A 128 9.99 -12.14 -5.18
N PRO A 129 10.92 -13.05 -5.54
CA PRO A 129 11.33 -14.13 -4.66
C PRO A 129 12.39 -13.68 -3.65
N GLU A 130 12.20 -14.07 -2.41
CA GLU A 130 13.23 -14.12 -1.39
C GLU A 130 13.54 -15.59 -1.09
N TYR A 131 14.82 -15.96 -1.18
CA TYR A 131 15.27 -17.33 -0.99
C TYR A 131 15.79 -17.54 0.43
N VAL A 132 15.32 -18.59 1.08
CA VAL A 132 15.73 -19.03 2.42
C VAL A 132 16.37 -20.41 2.29
N CYS A 133 17.58 -20.58 2.84
CA CYS A 133 18.24 -21.87 2.86
C CYS A 133 17.67 -22.74 3.99
N LEU A 134 17.22 -23.95 3.65
CA LEU A 134 16.68 -24.93 4.60
C LEU A 134 17.76 -25.87 5.14
N ASP A 135 18.86 -26.02 4.41
CA ASP A 135 19.92 -27.00 4.69
C ASP A 135 21.26 -26.51 4.13
N LEU A 136 22.07 -25.88 4.99
CA LEU A 136 23.38 -25.32 4.64
C LEU A 136 24.34 -26.39 4.11
N GLU A 137 24.39 -27.54 4.80
CA GLU A 137 25.31 -28.63 4.47
C GLU A 137 24.92 -29.26 3.13
N GLY A 138 23.64 -29.56 2.94
CA GLY A 138 23.12 -30.10 1.69
C GLY A 138 23.26 -29.15 0.51
N ALA A 139 23.17 -27.84 0.73
CA ALA A 139 23.38 -26.81 -0.29
C ALA A 139 24.86 -26.46 -0.53
N GLY A 140 25.78 -26.95 0.31
CA GLY A 140 27.21 -26.66 0.19
C GLY A 140 27.58 -25.18 0.41
N VAL A 141 26.77 -24.48 1.22
CA VAL A 141 26.95 -23.06 1.56
C VAL A 141 27.20 -22.89 3.06
N ALA A 142 27.84 -21.80 3.43
CA ALA A 142 28.06 -21.45 4.82
C ALA A 142 27.44 -20.09 5.14
N LEU A 143 27.17 -19.85 6.42
CA LEU A 143 26.85 -18.51 6.88
C LEU A 143 28.03 -17.58 6.56
N SER A 144 27.73 -16.34 6.17
CA SER A 144 28.74 -15.31 6.07
C SER A 144 29.54 -15.22 7.39
N PRO A 145 30.86 -14.92 7.35
CA PRO A 145 31.68 -14.85 8.57
C PRO A 145 31.08 -13.92 9.63
N VAL A 146 30.46 -12.87 9.14
CA VAL A 146 29.67 -11.85 9.83
C VAL A 146 28.49 -12.48 10.59
N LEU A 147 27.59 -13.20 9.91
CA LEU A 147 26.43 -13.82 10.56
C LEU A 147 26.83 -15.01 11.46
N ALA A 148 27.86 -15.76 11.08
CA ALA A 148 28.40 -16.87 11.87
C ALA A 148 28.90 -16.38 13.24
N ALA A 149 29.63 -15.25 13.28
CA ALA A 149 30.11 -14.63 14.52
C ALA A 149 28.96 -14.09 15.39
N ALA A 150 27.92 -13.53 14.77
CA ALA A 150 26.75 -13.04 15.51
C ALA A 150 25.99 -14.17 16.22
N ARG A 151 25.82 -15.33 15.57
CA ARG A 151 25.14 -16.51 16.13
C ARG A 151 25.93 -17.18 17.26
N THR A 152 27.24 -17.29 17.15
CA THR A 152 28.07 -17.88 18.21
C THR A 152 28.16 -16.98 19.45
N ALA A 153 28.18 -15.65 19.27
CA ALA A 153 28.13 -14.70 20.38
C ALA A 153 26.78 -14.70 21.13
N THR A 154 25.70 -15.25 20.56
CA THR A 154 24.40 -15.36 21.25
C THR A 154 24.34 -16.58 22.17
N GLU A 155 25.20 -17.58 21.94
CA GLU A 155 25.20 -18.87 22.65
C GLU A 155 26.19 -18.94 23.84
N GLY A 156 27.04 -17.92 24.04
CA GLY A 156 28.01 -17.86 25.13
C GLY A 156 27.99 -16.56 25.93
N GLU A 157 28.19 -16.62 27.26
CA GLU A 157 28.37 -15.48 28.17
C GLU A 157 29.75 -14.79 28.01
N GLY A 158 30.20 -14.55 26.78
CA GLY A 158 31.44 -13.83 26.47
C GLY A 158 31.19 -12.34 26.20
N THR A 159 32.18 -11.50 26.45
CA THR A 159 32.17 -10.10 25.97
C THR A 159 32.04 -10.09 24.45
N GLU A 160 30.94 -9.54 23.95
CA GLU A 160 30.67 -9.38 22.52
C GLU A 160 31.78 -8.53 21.88
N ASP A 161 32.37 -9.03 20.79
CA ASP A 161 33.34 -8.25 20.01
C ASP A 161 32.61 -7.08 19.32
N ASP A 162 33.27 -5.92 19.20
CA ASP A 162 32.67 -4.68 18.67
C ASP A 162 32.07 -4.89 17.26
N ALA A 163 32.67 -5.78 16.47
CA ALA A 163 32.17 -6.18 15.15
C ALA A 163 30.86 -6.97 15.22
N ALA A 164 30.70 -7.89 16.18
CA ALA A 164 29.46 -8.64 16.37
C ALA A 164 28.32 -7.74 16.85
N ALA A 165 28.61 -6.80 17.76
CA ALA A 165 27.64 -5.81 18.23
C ALA A 165 27.15 -4.90 17.09
N ALA A 166 28.05 -4.40 16.24
CA ALA A 166 27.69 -3.55 15.10
C ALA A 166 26.73 -4.25 14.12
N LEU A 167 26.94 -5.54 13.90
CA LEU A 167 26.12 -6.36 12.99
C LEU A 167 24.76 -6.72 13.58
N ARG A 168 24.67 -6.96 14.89
CA ARG A 168 23.37 -7.09 15.56
C ARG A 168 22.57 -5.81 15.45
N MET A 169 23.20 -4.66 15.67
CA MET A 169 22.54 -3.37 15.49
C MET A 169 22.08 -3.16 14.04
N GLU A 170 22.89 -3.57 13.05
CA GLU A 170 22.49 -3.53 11.64
C GLU A 170 21.33 -4.48 11.35
N ALA A 171 21.37 -5.71 11.88
CA ALA A 171 20.33 -6.71 11.75
C ALA A 171 19.00 -6.25 12.35
N GLU A 172 19.03 -5.75 13.59
CA GLU A 172 17.88 -5.17 14.28
C GLU A 172 17.35 -3.94 13.53
N SER A 173 18.22 -3.11 12.96
CA SER A 173 17.82 -1.96 12.14
C SER A 173 17.12 -2.40 10.85
N LYS A 174 17.66 -3.40 10.15
CA LYS A 174 17.04 -3.98 8.94
C LYS A 174 15.70 -4.64 9.27
N GLU A 175 15.63 -5.39 10.36
CA GLU A 175 14.39 -6.01 10.83
C GLU A 175 13.34 -4.96 11.20
N ARG A 176 13.73 -3.89 11.90
CA ARG A 176 12.84 -2.77 12.23
C ARG A 176 12.32 -2.08 10.97
N GLN A 177 13.19 -1.76 10.01
CA GLN A 177 12.77 -1.18 8.73
C GLN A 177 11.83 -2.11 7.96
N ARG A 178 12.06 -3.42 8.00
CA ARG A 178 11.18 -4.41 7.37
C ARG A 178 9.81 -4.45 8.04
N LYS A 179 9.77 -4.46 9.38
CA LYS A 179 8.53 -4.39 10.18
C LYS A 179 7.74 -3.11 9.89
N GLU A 180 8.42 -1.95 9.83
CA GLU A 180 7.81 -0.68 9.47
C GLU A 180 7.23 -0.72 8.05
N ARG A 181 7.99 -1.24 7.08
CA ARG A 181 7.50 -1.40 5.69
C ARG A 181 6.30 -2.34 5.63
N ARG A 182 6.30 -3.44 6.37
CA ARG A 182 5.18 -4.38 6.48
C ARG A 182 3.94 -3.69 7.05
N GLN A 183 4.10 -2.96 8.15
CA GLN A 183 3.01 -2.20 8.76
C GLN A 183 2.42 -1.19 7.78
N VAL A 184 3.26 -0.39 7.10
CA VAL A 184 2.79 0.59 6.10
C VAL A 184 2.04 -0.08 4.96
N ARG A 185 2.57 -1.20 4.43
CA ARG A 185 1.91 -1.96 3.36
C ARG A 185 0.54 -2.46 3.81
N GLU A 186 0.44 -3.03 5.00
CA GLU A 186 -0.81 -3.57 5.53
C GLU A 186 -1.83 -2.48 5.83
N LEU A 187 -1.42 -1.38 6.44
CA LEU A 187 -2.30 -0.22 6.66
C LEU A 187 -2.78 0.40 5.35
N ASN A 188 -1.94 0.43 4.30
CA ASN A 188 -2.35 0.88 2.98
C ASN A 188 -3.40 -0.05 2.34
N LYS A 189 -3.31 -1.37 2.53
CA LYS A 189 -4.34 -2.33 2.10
C LYS A 189 -5.65 -2.10 2.84
N GLN A 190 -5.59 -1.96 4.15
CA GLN A 190 -6.74 -1.63 4.98
C GLN A 190 -7.40 -0.30 4.57
N SER A 191 -6.60 0.70 4.20
CA SER A 191 -7.08 1.98 3.69
C SER A 191 -7.83 1.83 2.34
N ALA A 192 -7.34 0.96 1.46
CA ALA A 192 -8.04 0.63 0.21
C ALA A 192 -9.40 -0.05 0.46
N ALA A 193 -9.46 -1.01 1.38
CA ALA A 193 -10.70 -1.65 1.80
C ALA A 193 -11.68 -0.66 2.44
N ALA A 194 -11.19 0.21 3.33
CA ALA A 194 -11.97 1.27 3.96
C ALA A 194 -12.54 2.25 2.91
N THR A 195 -11.73 2.64 1.93
CA THR A 195 -12.14 3.52 0.83
C THR A 195 -13.26 2.91 0.00
N THR A 196 -13.16 1.61 -0.33
CA THR A 196 -14.21 0.89 -1.05
C THR A 196 -15.55 0.93 -0.28
N VAL A 197 -15.53 0.67 1.03
CA VAL A 197 -16.73 0.69 1.88
C VAL A 197 -17.28 2.11 2.03
N ARG A 198 -16.42 3.11 2.20
CA ARG A 198 -16.79 4.52 2.36
C ARG A 198 -17.44 5.06 1.09
N ARG A 199 -16.87 4.79 -0.10
CA ARG A 199 -17.48 5.17 -1.39
C ARG A 199 -18.82 4.50 -1.63
N ASP A 200 -18.95 3.23 -1.26
CA ASP A 200 -20.25 2.56 -1.32
C ASP A 200 -21.28 3.20 -0.37
N PHE A 201 -20.90 3.56 0.85
CA PHE A 201 -21.76 4.29 1.78
C PHE A 201 -22.20 5.64 1.19
N LEU A 202 -21.28 6.41 0.58
CA LEU A 202 -21.61 7.67 -0.08
C LEU A 202 -22.67 7.46 -1.16
N ARG A 203 -22.42 6.54 -2.09
CA ARG A 203 -23.29 6.27 -3.23
C ARG A 203 -24.66 5.75 -2.81
N THR A 204 -24.70 4.78 -1.90
CA THR A 204 -25.92 4.03 -1.57
C THR A 204 -26.75 4.66 -0.45
N THR A 205 -26.13 5.46 0.42
CA THR A 205 -26.76 5.92 1.66
C THR A 205 -26.77 7.44 1.79
N LEU A 206 -25.64 8.11 1.60
CA LEU A 206 -25.54 9.56 1.83
C LEU A 206 -26.08 10.37 0.65
N LEU A 207 -25.61 10.08 -0.55
CA LEU A 207 -25.89 10.81 -1.78
C LEU A 207 -27.13 10.29 -2.52
N ALA A 208 -27.63 9.12 -2.16
CA ALA A 208 -28.92 8.59 -2.62
C ALA A 208 -30.14 9.37 -2.04
N ARG A 209 -29.91 10.26 -1.06
CA ARG A 209 -30.98 11.03 -0.42
C ARG A 209 -31.54 12.12 -1.35
N LYS A 210 -32.83 12.41 -1.16
CA LYS A 210 -33.53 13.52 -1.84
C LYS A 210 -33.22 14.89 -1.25
N THR A 211 -32.86 14.94 0.03
CA THR A 211 -32.59 16.17 0.79
C THR A 211 -31.22 16.08 1.45
N ALA A 212 -30.50 17.20 1.47
CA ALA A 212 -29.22 17.29 2.14
C ALA A 212 -29.35 16.93 3.63
N PRO A 213 -28.45 16.08 4.16
CA PRO A 213 -28.40 15.81 5.60
C PRO A 213 -28.16 17.06 6.44
N LYS A 214 -28.50 16.99 7.73
CA LYS A 214 -28.27 18.10 8.66
C LYS A 214 -26.77 18.45 8.70
N GLY A 215 -26.44 19.74 8.78
CA GLY A 215 -25.05 20.17 8.86
C GLY A 215 -24.30 20.21 7.52
N THR A 216 -24.89 19.73 6.42
CA THR A 216 -24.27 19.75 5.07
C THR A 216 -23.75 21.13 4.67
N ALA A 217 -24.56 22.19 4.86
CA ALA A 217 -24.15 23.55 4.50
C ALA A 217 -22.93 24.04 5.32
N ALA A 218 -22.91 23.74 6.62
CA ALA A 218 -21.80 24.10 7.49
C ALA A 218 -20.54 23.31 7.14
N PHE A 219 -20.68 22.01 6.87
CA PHE A 219 -19.59 21.16 6.40
C PHE A 219 -18.97 21.68 5.09
N ILE A 220 -19.80 21.97 4.09
CA ILE A 220 -19.33 22.50 2.80
C ILE A 220 -18.61 23.84 2.99
N ALA A 221 -19.22 24.78 3.73
CA ALA A 221 -18.64 26.10 3.96
C ALA A 221 -17.28 26.01 4.69
N ALA A 222 -17.20 25.20 5.76
CA ALA A 222 -15.95 25.03 6.50
C ALA A 222 -14.86 24.35 5.67
N THR A 223 -15.23 23.36 4.85
CA THR A 223 -14.27 22.62 4.01
C THR A 223 -13.71 23.52 2.90
N LEU A 224 -14.56 24.26 2.19
CA LEU A 224 -14.12 25.18 1.14
C LEU A 224 -13.38 26.42 1.70
N ALA A 225 -13.72 26.87 2.90
CA ALA A 225 -12.98 27.95 3.56
C ALA A 225 -11.57 27.50 4.01
N ALA A 226 -11.42 26.24 4.43
CA ALA A 226 -10.13 25.67 4.79
C ALA A 226 -9.29 25.29 3.56
N ASP A 227 -9.93 24.99 2.43
CA ASP A 227 -9.27 24.58 1.20
C ASP A 227 -10.02 25.12 -0.03
N SER A 228 -9.66 26.33 -0.47
CA SER A 228 -10.31 27.00 -1.60
C SER A 228 -9.99 26.35 -2.95
N GLY A 229 -8.88 25.62 -3.06
CA GLY A 229 -8.45 24.89 -4.25
C GLY A 229 -9.08 23.49 -4.38
N LEU A 230 -9.86 23.06 -3.39
CA LEU A 230 -10.36 21.69 -3.25
C LEU A 230 -10.98 21.12 -4.53
N LEU A 231 -11.83 21.89 -5.22
CA LEU A 231 -12.60 21.43 -6.38
C LEU A 231 -11.82 21.41 -7.70
N SER A 232 -10.63 22.00 -7.74
CA SER A 232 -9.81 22.11 -8.97
C SER A 232 -8.54 21.24 -8.95
N GLU A 233 -8.13 20.76 -7.78
CA GLU A 233 -6.88 20.01 -7.61
C GLU A 233 -7.12 18.50 -7.52
N TYR A 234 -6.04 17.70 -7.58
CA TYR A 234 -6.03 16.26 -7.27
C TYR A 234 -7.15 15.45 -7.92
N ASN A 235 -7.44 15.68 -9.20
CA ASN A 235 -8.50 14.95 -9.92
C ASN A 235 -9.88 15.02 -9.22
N ALA A 236 -10.18 16.10 -8.48
CA ALA A 236 -11.36 16.23 -7.61
C ALA A 236 -12.70 15.84 -8.25
N SER A 237 -12.85 16.04 -9.56
CA SER A 237 -14.08 15.75 -10.29
C SER A 237 -14.22 14.30 -10.75
N THR A 238 -13.14 13.50 -10.79
CA THR A 238 -13.15 12.17 -11.44
C THR A 238 -14.05 11.16 -10.76
N LEU A 239 -14.32 11.32 -9.46
CA LEU A 239 -15.19 10.44 -8.70
C LEU A 239 -16.67 10.88 -8.72
N VAL A 240 -16.98 12.07 -9.24
CA VAL A 240 -18.36 12.58 -9.29
C VAL A 240 -19.29 11.66 -10.10
N PRO A 241 -18.92 11.15 -11.29
CA PRO A 241 -19.75 10.22 -12.04
C PRO A 241 -20.04 8.92 -11.28
N GLU A 242 -19.04 8.36 -10.60
CA GLU A 242 -19.19 7.16 -9.75
C GLU A 242 -20.19 7.40 -8.60
N LEU A 243 -20.02 8.51 -7.89
CA LEU A 243 -20.82 8.83 -6.70
C LEU A 243 -22.27 9.22 -7.02
N LEU A 244 -22.50 9.87 -8.16
CA LEU A 244 -23.84 10.30 -8.60
C LEU A 244 -24.51 9.35 -9.60
N GLY A 245 -23.78 8.37 -10.14
CA GLY A 245 -24.32 7.32 -11.00
C GLY A 245 -24.59 7.76 -12.44
N PHE A 246 -23.70 8.57 -13.04
CA PHE A 246 -23.77 8.92 -14.47
C PHE A 246 -22.46 8.59 -15.18
N THR A 247 -22.46 8.59 -16.52
CA THR A 247 -21.32 8.12 -17.34
C THR A 247 -20.92 9.10 -18.45
N ASP A 248 -21.41 10.34 -18.39
CA ASP A 248 -21.05 11.40 -19.34
C ASP A 248 -19.53 11.63 -19.35
N PHE A 249 -18.96 11.69 -20.56
CA PHE A 249 -17.54 11.97 -20.76
C PHE A 249 -17.12 13.34 -20.21
N ASN A 250 -17.97 14.35 -20.40
CA ASN A 250 -17.79 15.66 -19.78
C ASN A 250 -18.54 15.69 -18.45
N ILE A 251 -17.78 15.62 -17.36
CA ILE A 251 -18.31 15.57 -15.99
C ILE A 251 -19.18 16.78 -15.67
N GLY A 252 -18.74 17.99 -16.08
CA GLY A 252 -19.51 19.22 -15.88
C GLY A 252 -20.86 19.19 -16.58
N SER A 253 -20.91 18.71 -17.82
CA SER A 253 -22.17 18.52 -18.55
C SER A 253 -23.10 17.52 -17.86
N GLY A 254 -22.57 16.40 -17.36
CA GLY A 254 -23.35 15.42 -16.60
C GLY A 254 -23.98 16.01 -15.34
N VAL A 255 -23.23 16.80 -14.58
CA VAL A 255 -23.74 17.50 -13.39
C VAL A 255 -24.81 18.53 -13.77
N LEU A 256 -24.61 19.31 -14.83
CA LEU A 256 -25.62 20.29 -15.29
C LEU A 256 -26.93 19.61 -15.70
N LYS A 257 -26.88 18.48 -16.41
CA LYS A 257 -28.09 17.68 -16.74
C LYS A 257 -28.83 17.17 -15.51
N LEU A 258 -28.11 16.78 -14.46
CA LEU A 258 -28.73 16.40 -13.18
C LEU A 258 -29.42 17.60 -12.52
N LEU A 259 -28.83 18.79 -12.61
CA LEU A 259 -29.38 20.02 -12.05
C LEU A 259 -30.62 20.52 -12.80
N ASP A 260 -30.70 20.34 -14.12
CA ASP A 260 -31.86 20.74 -14.94
C ASP A 260 -33.19 20.15 -14.44
N THR A 261 -33.13 19.01 -13.75
CA THR A 261 -34.31 18.30 -13.21
C THR A 261 -34.32 18.25 -11.68
N ALA A 262 -33.33 18.83 -11.00
CA ALA A 262 -33.20 18.78 -9.56
C ALA A 262 -34.10 19.81 -8.87
N THR A 263 -34.64 19.45 -7.70
CA THR A 263 -35.16 20.42 -6.74
C THR A 263 -34.01 21.09 -6.00
N ASP A 264 -34.25 22.25 -5.36
CA ASP A 264 -33.24 22.93 -4.54
C ASP A 264 -32.60 22.01 -3.49
N ASN A 265 -33.43 21.19 -2.83
CA ASN A 265 -32.96 20.22 -1.85
C ASN A 265 -32.05 19.15 -2.47
N ARG A 266 -32.33 18.73 -3.70
CA ARG A 266 -31.49 17.78 -4.43
C ARG A 266 -30.22 18.44 -4.93
N ALA A 267 -30.28 19.70 -5.37
CA ALA A 267 -29.12 20.49 -5.76
C ALA A 267 -28.11 20.59 -4.60
N GLN A 268 -28.56 20.75 -3.35
CA GLN A 268 -27.67 20.70 -2.19
C GLN A 268 -26.98 19.34 -1.99
N VAL A 269 -27.65 18.22 -2.28
CA VAL A 269 -27.02 16.89 -2.24
C VAL A 269 -25.99 16.74 -3.36
N ILE A 270 -26.26 17.30 -4.54
CA ILE A 270 -25.30 17.34 -5.65
C ILE A 270 -24.06 18.16 -5.24
N THR A 271 -24.23 19.32 -4.61
CA THR A 271 -23.09 20.11 -4.08
C THR A 271 -22.28 19.32 -3.05
N LEU A 272 -22.95 18.59 -2.15
CA LEU A 272 -22.26 17.69 -1.21
C LEU A 272 -21.47 16.61 -1.94
N ALA A 273 -22.01 16.04 -3.02
CA ALA A 273 -21.31 15.03 -3.82
C ALA A 273 -20.03 15.58 -4.46
N LEU A 274 -20.03 16.83 -4.94
CA LEU A 274 -18.84 17.47 -5.50
C LEU A 274 -17.72 17.61 -4.46
N VAL A 275 -18.07 18.08 -3.26
CA VAL A 275 -17.11 18.22 -2.16
C VAL A 275 -16.63 16.85 -1.66
N ALA A 276 -17.54 15.88 -1.52
CA ALA A 276 -17.19 14.52 -1.11
C ALA A 276 -16.28 13.83 -2.14
N ALA A 277 -16.54 13.98 -3.44
CA ALA A 277 -15.68 13.45 -4.50
C ALA A 277 -14.26 14.04 -4.41
N ALA A 278 -14.15 15.34 -4.16
CA ALA A 278 -12.86 16.00 -4.00
C ALA A 278 -12.09 15.51 -2.75
N MET A 279 -12.79 15.28 -1.64
CA MET A 279 -12.21 14.67 -0.44
C MET A 279 -11.76 13.23 -0.70
N GLU A 280 -12.61 12.41 -1.32
CA GLU A 280 -12.30 11.02 -1.67
C GLU A 280 -11.11 10.89 -2.64
N ALA A 281 -10.94 11.84 -3.56
CA ALA A 281 -9.82 11.85 -4.49
C ALA A 281 -8.47 12.09 -3.77
N ARG A 282 -8.50 12.77 -2.62
CA ARG A 282 -7.32 13.01 -1.77
C ARG A 282 -7.09 11.91 -0.74
N MET A 283 -8.10 11.10 -0.44
CA MET A 283 -8.00 9.95 0.46
C MET A 283 -7.35 8.75 -0.25
N VAL A 284 -6.08 8.91 -0.62
CA VAL A 284 -5.27 7.81 -1.16
C VAL A 284 -4.90 6.81 -0.07
N ASN A 285 -4.31 5.67 -0.45
CA ASN A 285 -4.04 4.57 0.49
C ASN A 285 -3.19 4.99 1.71
N ASP A 286 -2.29 5.96 1.56
CA ASP A 286 -1.43 6.46 2.64
C ASP A 286 -2.05 7.58 3.51
N SER A 287 -3.34 7.89 3.29
CA SER A 287 -4.02 9.03 3.94
C SER A 287 -4.04 8.99 5.47
N TRP A 288 -3.90 7.81 6.07
CA TRP A 288 -3.70 7.64 7.52
C TRP A 288 -2.41 8.28 8.05
N ARG A 289 -1.39 8.39 7.18
CA ARG A 289 -0.10 9.00 7.46
C ARG A 289 -0.01 10.42 6.92
N SER A 290 -0.41 10.64 5.67
CA SER A 290 -0.32 11.95 5.01
C SER A 290 -1.36 12.96 5.51
N ARG A 291 -2.48 12.47 6.07
CA ARG A 291 -3.56 13.23 6.70
C ARG A 291 -3.98 14.47 5.88
N PRO A 292 -4.63 14.25 4.72
CA PRO A 292 -5.07 15.33 3.86
C PRO A 292 -5.89 16.38 4.63
N ARG A 293 -5.75 17.64 4.24
CA ARG A 293 -6.47 18.76 4.89
C ARG A 293 -7.97 18.49 4.92
N SER A 294 -8.59 18.70 6.08
CA SER A 294 -10.02 18.46 6.35
C SER A 294 -10.47 16.99 6.32
N ALA A 295 -9.56 16.00 6.24
CA ALA A 295 -9.92 14.59 6.29
C ALA A 295 -10.62 14.21 7.61
N ASP A 296 -10.17 14.78 8.73
CA ASP A 296 -10.77 14.65 10.06
C ASP A 296 -12.24 15.14 10.07
N ARG A 297 -12.47 16.34 9.52
CA ARG A 297 -13.81 16.94 9.42
C ARG A 297 -14.71 16.12 8.53
N TYR A 298 -14.17 15.62 7.42
CA TYR A 298 -14.90 14.79 6.48
C TYR A 298 -15.35 13.47 7.10
N LEU A 299 -14.43 12.72 7.71
CA LEU A 299 -14.74 11.45 8.37
C LEU A 299 -15.69 11.63 9.57
N THR A 300 -15.55 12.73 10.31
CA THR A 300 -16.48 13.10 11.38
C THR A 300 -17.88 13.35 10.82
N PHE A 301 -17.99 14.14 9.74
CA PHE A 301 -19.26 14.39 9.06
C PHE A 301 -19.90 13.09 8.55
N LEU A 302 -19.13 12.16 7.98
CA LEU A 302 -19.67 10.87 7.55
C LEU A 302 -20.20 10.05 8.73
N THR A 303 -19.48 10.06 9.86
CA THR A 303 -19.85 9.33 11.08
C THR A 303 -21.16 9.86 11.67
N GLU A 304 -21.35 11.18 11.72
CA GLU A 304 -22.62 11.81 12.12
C GLU A 304 -23.82 11.35 11.28
N HIS A 305 -23.56 10.91 10.05
CA HIS A 305 -24.56 10.47 9.09
C HIS A 305 -24.67 8.94 8.94
N GLY A 306 -23.95 8.19 9.77
CA GLY A 306 -24.09 6.74 9.91
C GLY A 306 -22.99 5.91 9.25
N HIS A 307 -21.91 6.53 8.76
CA HIS A 307 -20.67 5.79 8.46
C HIS A 307 -20.06 5.27 9.77
N THR A 308 -19.38 4.12 9.72
CA THR A 308 -18.59 3.62 10.85
C THR A 308 -17.16 3.57 10.40
N LEU A 309 -16.28 4.22 11.15
CA LEU A 309 -14.85 4.28 10.81
C LEU A 309 -14.23 2.88 10.88
N ALA A 310 -13.44 2.55 9.86
CA ALA A 310 -12.49 1.45 9.93
C ALA A 310 -11.32 1.82 10.88
N PRO A 311 -10.58 0.84 11.45
CA PRO A 311 -9.43 1.12 12.32
C PRO A 311 -8.42 2.10 11.72
N VAL A 312 -8.12 1.98 10.42
CA VAL A 312 -7.22 2.90 9.70
C VAL A 312 -7.79 4.31 9.54
N GLU A 313 -9.11 4.46 9.49
CA GLU A 313 -9.77 5.77 9.47
C GLU A 313 -9.80 6.40 10.87
N GLU A 314 -9.89 5.60 11.93
CA GLU A 314 -9.74 6.05 13.32
C GLU A 314 -8.36 6.68 13.57
N VAL A 315 -7.31 6.23 12.86
CA VAL A 315 -5.98 6.84 12.90
C VAL A 315 -5.97 8.26 12.29
N ILE A 316 -6.76 8.51 11.24
CA ILE A 316 -6.88 9.82 10.59
C ILE A 316 -7.52 10.84 11.53
N VAL A 317 -8.55 10.42 12.27
CA VAL A 317 -9.27 11.27 13.25
C VAL A 317 -8.64 11.23 14.65
N GLU A 318 -7.43 10.68 14.77
CA GLU A 318 -6.64 10.61 16.02
C GLU A 318 -7.34 9.88 17.18
N GLN A 319 -8.26 8.96 16.88
CA GLN A 319 -8.93 8.11 17.87
C GLN A 319 -8.13 6.83 18.17
N ARG A 320 -7.14 6.52 17.33
CA ARG A 320 -6.28 5.33 17.42
C ARG A 320 -4.87 5.66 16.92
N THR A 321 -3.85 4.96 17.40
CA THR A 321 -2.50 5.04 16.82
C THR A 321 -2.30 3.98 15.72
N PRO A 322 -1.38 4.19 14.75
CA PRO A 322 -1.08 3.17 13.75
C PRO A 322 -0.65 1.82 14.34
N ASP A 323 -0.01 1.83 15.52
CA ASP A 323 0.49 0.62 16.20
C ASP A 323 -0.64 -0.22 16.82
N ASP A 324 -1.79 0.39 17.10
CA ASP A 324 -2.98 -0.28 17.65
C ASP A 324 -3.90 -0.88 16.57
N VAL A 325 -3.51 -0.80 15.30
CA VAL A 325 -4.25 -1.42 14.20
C VAL A 325 -3.71 -2.83 13.99
N GLU A 326 -4.60 -3.82 14.10
CA GLU A 326 -4.25 -5.22 13.84
C GLU A 326 -3.80 -5.38 12.39
N ILE A 327 -2.58 -5.89 12.21
CA ILE A 327 -1.99 -6.27 10.93
C ILE A 327 -1.95 -7.80 10.87
N ASP A 328 -2.51 -8.37 9.81
CA ASP A 328 -2.39 -9.80 9.50
C ASP A 328 -0.99 -10.09 8.91
#